data_AF-W7B019-F1
#
_entry.id   AF-W7B019-F1
#
_cell.length_a   1.000
_cell.length_b   1.000
_cell.length_c   1.000
_cell.angle_alpha   90.00
_cell.angle_beta   90.00
_cell.angle_gamma   90.00
#
_symmetry.space_group_name_H-M   'P 1'
#
loop_
_entity.id
_entity.type
_entity.pdbx_description
1 polymer ?
#
loop_
_entity_poly.entity_id
_entity_poly.type
_entity_poly.pdbx_seq_one_letter_code
_entity_poly.pdbx_strand_id
1 'polypeptide(L)'
;MLQNEYIKFDDDYLMLTNIGTIYFESIGVDINKIKKQPGIFIKPCLDWTERTFHLGGNLGKAFFNLCVRENFIVSNTENRSVYLTSSGEKFF
;
A
#
# COMPACT_ATOMS: atom_id res chain seq x y z
N MET A 1 0.03 7.51 -4.99
CA MET A 1 -0.40 6.19 -5.56
C MET A 1 -1.41 6.35 -6.71
N LEU A 2 -2.61 6.91 -6.47
CA LEU A 2 -3.58 7.16 -7.55
C LEU A 2 -3.10 8.23 -8.54
N GLN A 3 -2.48 9.30 -8.04
CA GLN A 3 -1.91 10.38 -8.86
C GLN A 3 -0.71 9.95 -9.73
N ASN A 4 -0.05 8.83 -9.38
CA ASN A 4 1.09 8.28 -10.11
C ASN A 4 0.69 7.12 -11.03
N GLU A 5 -0.63 6.89 -11.21
CA GLU A 5 -1.18 5.81 -12.05
C GLU A 5 -0.73 4.39 -11.67
N TYR A 6 -0.20 4.18 -10.46
CA TYR A 6 0.19 2.84 -10.01
C TYR A 6 -1.05 1.96 -9.75
N ILE A 7 -2.14 2.59 -9.37
CA ILE A 7 -3.41 1.93 -9.11
C ILE A 7 -4.50 2.73 -9.82
N LYS A 8 -5.43 2.03 -10.46
CA LYS A 8 -6.58 2.61 -11.14
C LYS A 8 -7.87 2.18 -10.45
N PHE A 9 -8.84 3.08 -10.40
CA PHE A 9 -10.23 2.76 -10.08
C PHE A 9 -11.00 2.45 -11.35
N ASP A 10 -11.72 1.33 -11.37
CA ASP A 10 -12.58 0.89 -12.46
C ASP A 10 -13.86 0.30 -11.86
N ASP A 11 -15.00 0.96 -12.07
CA ASP A 11 -16.35 0.54 -11.65
C ASP A 11 -16.40 -0.18 -10.28
N ASP A 12 -16.01 0.53 -9.21
CA ASP A 12 -15.92 0.08 -7.80
C ASP A 12 -14.75 -0.84 -7.42
N TYR A 13 -13.91 -1.22 -8.39
CA TYR A 13 -12.73 -2.03 -8.16
C TYR A 13 -11.43 -1.21 -8.24
N LEU A 14 -10.51 -1.49 -7.33
CA LEU A 14 -9.12 -1.03 -7.48
C LEU A 14 -8.33 -2.09 -8.24
N MET A 15 -7.55 -1.65 -9.22
CA MET A 15 -6.68 -2.51 -10.02
C MET A 15 -5.25 -2.00 -9.99
N LEU A 16 -4.30 -2.91 -9.81
CA LEU A 16 -2.88 -2.61 -9.96
C LEU A 16 -2.54 -2.50 -11.46
N THR A 17 -1.95 -1.38 -11.88
CA THR A 17 -1.53 -1.19 -13.28
C THR A 17 -0.19 -1.87 -13.56
N ASN A 18 0.21 -1.94 -14.83
CA ASN A 18 1.54 -2.45 -15.19
C ASN A 18 2.66 -1.59 -14.60
N ILE A 19 2.51 -0.25 -14.64
CA ILE A 19 3.46 0.69 -14.04
C ILE A 19 3.52 0.48 -12.52
N GLY A 20 2.36 0.31 -11.87
CA GLY A 20 2.31 0.01 -10.45
C GLY A 20 3.01 -1.31 -10.11
N THR A 21 2.83 -2.35 -10.93
CA THR A 21 3.51 -3.63 -10.75
C THR A 21 5.02 -3.45 -10.74
N ILE A 22 5.57 -2.77 -11.75
CA ILE A 22 7.00 -2.48 -11.84
C ILE A 22 7.48 -1.68 -10.63
N TYR A 23 6.73 -0.65 -10.22
CA TYR A 23 7.07 0.16 -9.06
C TYR A 23 7.13 -0.68 -7.78
N PHE A 24 6.09 -1.44 -7.46
CA PHE A 24 6.05 -2.27 -6.25
C PHE A 24 7.15 -3.33 -6.24
N GLU A 25 7.42 -3.98 -7.38
CA GLU A 25 8.53 -4.93 -7.48
C GLU A 25 9.89 -4.23 -7.29
N SER A 26 10.07 -3.01 -7.83
CA SER A 26 11.31 -2.25 -7.69
C SER A 26 11.64 -1.86 -6.25
N ILE A 27 10.62 -1.64 -5.41
CA ILE A 27 10.79 -1.36 -3.99
C ILE A 27 10.86 -2.64 -3.14
N GLY A 28 10.76 -3.83 -3.74
CA GLY A 28 10.93 -5.12 -3.06
C GLY A 28 9.64 -5.83 -2.64
N VAL A 29 8.50 -5.47 -3.23
CA VAL A 29 7.21 -6.16 -3.02
C VAL A 29 7.01 -7.22 -4.11
N ASP A 30 7.01 -8.50 -3.73
CA ASP A 30 6.79 -9.62 -4.67
C ASP A 30 5.30 -9.78 -5.02
N ILE A 31 4.89 -9.16 -6.13
CA ILE A 31 3.50 -9.15 -6.61
C ILE A 31 3.01 -10.56 -6.92
N ASN A 32 3.84 -11.41 -7.52
CA ASN A 32 3.47 -12.78 -7.89
C ASN A 32 3.18 -13.65 -6.66
N LYS A 33 3.97 -13.49 -5.59
CA LYS A 33 3.73 -14.16 -4.32
C LYS A 33 2.45 -13.65 -3.65
N ILE A 34 2.19 -12.35 -3.68
CA ILE A 34 1.00 -11.75 -3.04
C ILE A 34 -0.29 -12.17 -3.75
N LYS A 35 -0.29 -12.24 -5.09
CA LYS A 35 -1.45 -12.72 -5.88
C LYS A 35 -1.84 -14.17 -5.57
N LYS A 36 -0.89 -15.00 -5.09
CA LYS A 36 -1.12 -16.40 -4.71
C LYS A 36 -1.60 -16.56 -3.26
N GLN A 37 -1.58 -15.51 -2.45
CA GLN A 37 -2.03 -15.57 -1.06
C GLN A 37 -3.57 -15.60 -0.99
N PRO A 38 -4.15 -16.34 -0.03
CA PRO A 38 -5.59 -16.29 0.20
C PRO A 38 -6.02 -14.88 0.61
N GLY A 39 -7.24 -14.50 0.21
CA GLY A 39 -7.83 -13.19 0.47
C GLY A 39 -7.83 -12.24 -0.73
N ILE A 40 -8.31 -11.02 -0.52
CA ILE A 40 -8.45 -10.03 -1.59
C ILE A 40 -7.08 -9.40 -1.88
N PHE A 41 -6.61 -9.50 -3.13
CA PHE A 41 -5.32 -8.98 -3.56
C PHE A 41 -5.20 -7.47 -3.33
N ILE A 42 -6.17 -6.71 -3.83
CA ILE A 42 -6.25 -5.26 -3.72
C ILE A 42 -7.72 -4.87 -3.50
N LYS A 43 -7.96 -3.91 -2.61
CA LYS A 43 -9.31 -3.36 -2.41
C LYS A 43 -9.25 -1.89 -2.01
N PRO A 44 -10.32 -1.13 -2.24
CA PRO A 44 -10.47 0.15 -1.58
C PRO A 44 -10.57 -0.03 -0.08
N CYS A 45 -9.76 0.71 0.66
CA CYS A 45 -10.02 0.99 2.05
C CYS A 45 -10.46 2.44 2.14
N LEU A 46 -11.75 2.68 2.39
CA LEU A 46 -12.24 4.03 2.62
C LEU A 46 -11.72 4.52 3.97
N ASP A 47 -10.91 5.56 3.97
CA ASP A 47 -10.65 6.32 5.18
C ASP A 47 -11.77 7.34 5.38
N TRP A 48 -12.51 7.18 6.48
CA TRP A 48 -13.64 8.03 6.82
C TRP A 48 -13.23 9.45 7.22
N THR A 49 -11.97 9.66 7.62
CA THR A 49 -11.42 10.97 7.98
C THR A 49 -10.95 11.75 6.76
N GLU A 50 -10.24 11.08 5.84
CA GLU A 50 -9.70 11.71 4.63
C GLU A 50 -10.64 11.66 3.41
N ARG A 51 -11.75 10.89 3.51
CA ARG A 51 -12.70 10.60 2.42
C ARG A 51 -12.02 10.15 1.13
N THR A 52 -10.86 9.51 1.27
CA THR A 52 -10.01 9.05 0.17
C THR A 52 -9.86 7.55 0.26
N PHE A 53 -9.85 6.88 -0.90
CA PHE A 53 -9.61 5.45 -0.95
C PHE A 53 -8.13 5.16 -0.84
N HIS A 54 -7.76 4.42 0.21
CA HIS A 54 -6.41 3.91 0.42
C HIS A 54 -6.25 2.51 -0.16
N LEU A 55 -4.99 2.11 -0.31
CA LEU A 55 -4.60 0.79 -0.75
C LEU A 55 -4.84 -0.25 0.37
N GLY A 56 -5.90 -1.04 0.23
CA GLY A 56 -6.20 -2.17 1.10
C GLY A 56 -5.92 -3.53 0.44
N GLY A 57 -6.15 -4.61 1.19
CA GLY A 57 -5.94 -5.98 0.72
C GLY A 57 -4.53 -6.50 0.96
N ASN A 58 -4.20 -7.65 0.37
CA ASN A 58 -2.88 -8.29 0.55
C ASN A 58 -1.74 -7.39 0.06
N LEU A 59 -1.95 -6.61 -1.01
CA LEU A 59 -0.98 -5.64 -1.50
C LEU A 59 -0.75 -4.49 -0.51
N GLY A 60 -1.83 -3.92 0.05
CA GLY A 60 -1.72 -2.87 1.06
C GLY A 60 -1.00 -3.34 2.33
N LYS A 61 -1.30 -4.57 2.78
CA LYS A 61 -0.59 -5.20 3.90
C LYS A 61 0.90 -5.42 3.60
N ALA A 62 1.23 -5.90 2.41
CA ALA A 62 2.62 -6.12 2.02
C ALA A 62 3.40 -4.80 1.94
N PHE A 63 2.79 -3.75 1.39
CA PHE A 63 3.40 -2.42 1.34
C PHE A 63 3.58 -1.83 2.75
N PHE A 64 2.58 -1.95 3.62
CA PHE A 64 2.70 -1.53 5.02
C PHE A 64 3.86 -2.24 5.73
N ASN A 65 3.95 -3.57 5.61
CA ASN A 65 5.03 -4.34 6.20
C ASN A 65 6.41 -3.92 5.67
N LEU A 66 6.49 -3.57 4.38
CA LEU A 66 7.70 -3.02 3.80
C LEU A 66 8.07 -1.69 4.47
N CYS A 67 7.13 -0.76 4.58
CA CYS A 67 7.38 0.54 5.23
C CYS A 67 7.84 0.38 6.68
N VAL A 68 7.30 -0.59 7.42
CA VAL A 68 7.77 -0.90 8.78
C VAL A 68 9.17 -1.52 8.75
N ARG A 69 9.44 -2.48 7.86
CA ARG A 69 10.74 -3.15 7.74
C ARG A 69 11.86 -2.18 7.36
N GLU A 70 11.60 -1.26 6.43
CA GLU A 70 12.55 -0.22 5.99
C GLU A 70 12.59 0.99 6.93
N ASN A 71 11.86 0.94 8.06
CA ASN A 71 11.77 2.01 9.05
C ASN A 71 11.29 3.35 8.45
N PHE A 72 10.46 3.32 7.42
CA PHE A 72 9.74 4.49 6.91
C PHE A 72 8.59 4.85 7.83
N ILE A 73 7.98 3.85 8.45
CA ILE A 73 6.85 4.00 9.36
C ILE A 73 7.13 3.23 10.64
N VAL A 74 6.85 3.84 11.80
CA VAL A 74 6.91 3.19 13.12
C VAL A 74 5.49 3.12 13.71
N SER A 75 5.03 1.92 14.06
CA SER A 75 3.72 1.73 14.68
C SER A 75 3.76 2.06 16.17
N ASN A 76 2.73 2.77 16.65
CA ASN A 76 2.51 2.93 18.08
C ASN A 76 2.01 1.60 18.70
N THR A 77 2.50 1.24 19.88
CA THR A 77 2.09 0.00 20.57
C THR A 77 0.82 0.17 21.42
N GLU A 78 0.50 1.41 21.81
CA GLU A 78 -0.63 1.73 22.67
C GLU A 78 -1.90 2.05 21.88
N ASN A 79 -1.76 2.49 20.63
CA ASN A 79 -2.88 2.76 19.75
C ASN A 79 -2.53 2.39 18.29
N ARG A 80 -3.51 2.42 17.39
CA ARG A 80 -3.31 2.06 15.97
C ARG A 80 -2.66 3.16 15.13
N SER A 81 -2.09 4.19 15.75
CA SER A 81 -1.40 5.25 15.01
C SER A 81 -0.05 4.78 14.51
N VAL A 82 0.46 5.50 13.53
CA VAL A 82 1.77 5.29 12.96
C VAL A 82 2.48 6.63 12.81
N TYR A 83 3.79 6.62 12.94
CA TYR A 83 4.64 7.80 12.77
C TYR A 83 5.48 7.64 11.53
N LEU A 84 5.50 8.69 10.70
CA LEU A 84 6.41 8.78 9.56
C LEU A 84 7.79 9.20 10.05
N THR A 85 8.83 8.49 9.64
CA THR A 85 10.21 8.84 9.98
C THR A 85 10.80 9.79 8.93
N SER A 86 11.94 10.41 9.21
CA SER A 86 12.64 11.25 8.23
C SER A 86 13.09 10.49 6.98
N SER A 87 13.30 9.17 7.05
CA SER A 87 13.53 8.34 5.85
C SER A 87 12.24 8.09 5.09
N GLY A 88 11.13 7.89 5.80
CA GLY A 88 9.80 7.79 5.21
C GLY A 88 9.39 9.06 4.47
N GLU A 89 9.65 10.25 5.04
CA GLU A 89 9.39 11.54 4.38
C GLU A 89 10.12 11.71 3.05
N LYS A 90 11.30 11.10 2.88
CA LYS A 90 12.04 11.13 1.62
C LYS A 90 11.54 10.11 0.60
N PHE A 91 10.82 9.10 1.07
CA PHE A 91 10.32 8.01 0.26
C PHE A 91 8.95 8.32 -0.37
N PHE A 92 8.06 9.00 0.37
CA PHE A 92 6.72 9.37 -0.08
C PHE A 92 6.71 10.69 -0.86
#